data_AF-U1QJH7-F1
#
_entry.id   AF-U1QJH7-F1
#
_cell.length_a   1.000
_cell.length_b   1.000
_cell.length_c   1.000
_cell.angle_alpha   90.00
_cell.angle_beta   90.00
_cell.angle_gamma   90.00
#
_symmetry.space_group_name_H-M   'P 1'
#
loop_
_entity.id
_entity.type
_entity.pdbx_description
1 polymer ?
#
loop_
_entity_poly.entity_id
_entity_poly.type
_entity_poly.pdbx_seq_one_letter_code
_entity_poly.pdbx_strand_id
1 'polypeptide(L)'
;MVSAAGSEQLGQFDIGFGAILSIVITLVVAYILATVVDRLLQALADRLAAERFRVLLLIPVLKVGIYGLAAYGVVSLTVDPSAEQLLAFSGLFGAALG
;
A
#
# COMPACT_ATOMS: atom_id res chain seq x y z
N MET A 1 -26.58 -0.11 33.82
CA MET A 1 -26.98 -0.24 32.40
C MET A 1 -25.91 0.29 31.42
N VAL A 2 -24.61 0.21 31.75
CA VAL A 2 -23.49 0.61 30.86
C VAL A 2 -22.53 -0.58 30.74
N SER A 3 -22.95 -1.66 30.08
CA SER A 3 -22.09 -2.84 29.85
C SER A 3 -22.61 -3.76 28.74
N ALA A 4 -23.25 -3.21 27.71
CA ALA A 4 -23.71 -4.00 26.54
C ALA A 4 -23.19 -3.43 25.21
N ALA A 5 -23.02 -2.11 25.10
CA ALA A 5 -22.52 -1.48 23.88
C ALA A 5 -21.04 -1.77 23.56
N GLY A 6 -20.25 -2.20 24.54
CA GLY A 6 -18.81 -2.47 24.36
C GLY A 6 -18.47 -3.89 23.86
N SER A 7 -19.39 -4.85 23.97
CA SER A 7 -19.15 -6.24 23.58
C SER A 7 -19.58 -6.56 22.14
N GLU A 8 -20.46 -5.76 21.54
CA GLU A 8 -20.94 -5.98 20.17
C GLU A 8 -19.94 -5.47 19.11
N GLN A 9 -19.10 -4.49 19.44
CA GLN A 9 -18.08 -3.94 18.54
C GLN A 9 -16.83 -4.82 18.40
N LEU A 10 -16.64 -5.82 19.27
CA LEU A 10 -15.49 -6.73 19.23
C LEU A 10 -15.77 -8.00 18.41
N GLY A 11 -17.01 -8.20 17.92
CA GLY A 11 -17.49 -9.47 17.37
C GLY A 11 -17.71 -9.53 15.86
N GLN A 12 -17.51 -8.45 15.10
CA GLN A 12 -17.88 -8.42 13.67
C GLN A 12 -16.76 -7.92 12.74
N PHE A 13 -15.52 -8.36 12.97
CA PHE A 13 -14.55 -8.47 11.87
C PHE A 13 -14.77 -9.81 11.18
N ASP A 14 -15.93 -9.98 10.54
CA ASP A 14 -16.18 -11.14 9.68
C ASP A 14 -15.47 -10.88 8.34
N ILE A 15 -14.14 -10.96 8.36
CA ILE A 15 -13.34 -10.93 7.14
C ILE A 15 -13.56 -12.27 6.45
N GLY A 16 -14.61 -12.31 5.62
CA GLY A 16 -14.95 -13.50 4.84
C GLY A 16 -13.78 -13.96 3.98
N PHE A 17 -13.75 -15.24 3.65
CA PHE A 17 -12.70 -15.86 2.83
C PHE A 17 -12.41 -15.08 1.53
N GLY A 18 -13.44 -14.50 0.90
CA GLY A 18 -13.29 -13.67 -0.29
C GLY A 18 -12.46 -12.40 -0.07
N ALA A 19 -12.60 -11.75 1.09
CA ALA A 19 -11.80 -10.57 1.44
C ALA A 19 -10.34 -10.96 1.70
N ILE A 20 -10.10 -12.07 2.43
CA ILE A 20 -8.74 -12.61 2.64
C ILE A 20 -8.06 -12.92 1.31
N LEU A 21 -8.76 -13.62 0.41
CA LEU A 21 -8.24 -13.97 -0.91
C LEU A 21 -7.92 -12.71 -1.72
N SER A 22 -8.78 -11.70 -1.68
CA SER A 22 -8.57 -10.43 -2.37
C SER A 22 -7.34 -9.70 -1.83
N ILE A 23 -7.18 -9.63 -0.51
CA ILE A 23 -5.99 -9.05 0.14
C ILE A 23 -4.72 -9.78 -0.30
N VAL A 24 -4.72 -11.11 -0.25
CA VAL A 24 -3.55 -11.92 -0.66
C VAL A 24 -3.21 -11.66 -2.13
N ILE A 25 -4.21 -11.67 -3.02
CA ILE A 25 -3.99 -11.39 -4.45
C ILE A 25 -3.42 -9.99 -4.64
N THR A 26 -3.99 -8.97 -4.00
CA THR A 26 -3.50 -7.59 -4.08
C THR A 26 -2.03 -7.49 -3.65
N LEU A 27 -1.66 -8.13 -2.53
CA LEU A 27 -0.27 -8.12 -2.05
C LEU A 27 0.68 -8.88 -2.99
N VAL A 28 0.25 -10.02 -3.54
CA VAL A 28 1.04 -10.79 -4.51
C VAL A 28 1.27 -9.98 -5.79
N VAL A 29 0.22 -9.35 -6.33
CA VAL A 29 0.33 -8.49 -7.52
C VAL A 29 1.26 -7.31 -7.24
N ALA A 30 1.14 -6.66 -6.09
CA ALA A 30 2.01 -5.55 -5.71
C ALA A 30 3.48 -5.98 -5.60
N TYR A 31 3.75 -7.15 -4.99
CA TYR A 31 5.09 -7.71 -4.89
C TYR A 31 5.70 -8.01 -6.26
N ILE A 32 4.93 -8.64 -7.15
CA ILE A 32 5.36 -8.92 -8.52
C ILE A 32 5.67 -7.61 -9.25
N LEU A 33 4.77 -6.62 -9.18
CA LEU A 33 4.96 -5.33 -9.83
C LEU A 33 6.21 -4.61 -9.30
N ALA A 34 6.41 -4.56 -7.99
CA ALA A 34 7.59 -3.97 -7.37
C ALA A 34 8.87 -4.68 -7.84
N THR A 35 8.86 -6.00 -7.95
CA THR A 35 10.00 -6.79 -8.44
C THR A 35 10.29 -6.53 -9.91
N VAL A 36 9.25 -6.42 -10.75
CA VAL A 36 9.41 -6.09 -12.17
C VAL A 36 9.98 -4.69 -12.34
N VAL A 37 9.45 -3.70 -11.61
CA VAL A 37 9.94 -2.31 -11.65
C VAL A 37 11.40 -2.24 -11.21
N ASP A 38 11.78 -2.93 -10.13
CA ASP A 38 13.16 -2.98 -9.65
C ASP A 38 14.11 -3.49 -10.76
N ARG A 39 13.77 -4.62 -11.39
CA ARG A 39 14.58 -5.18 -12.49
C ARG A 39 14.66 -4.26 -13.70
N LEU A 40 13.54 -3.65 -14.11
CA LEU A 40 13.50 -2.74 -15.25
C LEU A 40 14.36 -1.50 -15.01
N LEU A 41 14.28 -0.92 -13.80
CA LEU A 41 15.06 0.26 -13.45
C LEU A 41 16.54 -0.05 -13.24
N GLN A 42 16.88 -1.21 -12.69
CA GLN A 42 18.27 -1.67 -12.66
C GLN A 42 18.84 -1.80 -14.08
N ALA A 43 18.13 -2.48 -14.98
CA ALA A 43 18.55 -2.61 -16.38
C ALA A 43 18.65 -1.25 -17.09
N LEU A 44 17.75 -0.31 -16.77
CA LEU A 44 17.78 1.05 -17.30
C LEU A 44 18.97 1.85 -16.74
N ALA A 45 19.26 1.72 -15.45
CA ALA A 45 20.38 2.38 -14.78
C ALA A 45 21.73 1.91 -15.33
N ASP A 46 21.84 0.63 -15.66
CA ASP A 46 23.04 0.06 -16.29
C ASP A 46 23.26 0.59 -17.73
N ARG A 47 22.17 0.86 -18.47
CA ARG A 47 22.25 1.50 -19.80
C ARG A 47 22.59 2.98 -19.72
N LEU A 48 22.14 3.67 -18.68
CA LEU A 48 22.32 5.10 -18.46
C LEU A 48 23.44 5.33 -17.43
N ALA A 49 24.66 4.87 -17.74
CA ALA A 49 25.79 4.95 -16.81
C ALA A 49 26.03 6.34 -16.21
N ALA A 50 25.81 7.41 -16.99
CA ALA A 50 25.94 8.79 -16.53
C ALA A 50 24.86 9.23 -15.53
N GLU A 51 23.66 8.64 -15.59
CA GLU A 51 22.50 9.01 -14.77
C GLU A 51 22.08 7.89 -13.80
N ARG A 52 22.93 6.86 -13.66
CA ARG A 52 22.67 5.65 -12.86
C ARG A 52 22.16 5.98 -11.46
N PHE A 53 22.76 6.97 -10.80
CA PHE A 53 22.36 7.39 -9.46
C PHE A 53 20.91 7.90 -9.42
N ARG A 54 20.49 8.70 -10.39
CA ARG A 54 19.11 9.22 -10.47
C ARG A 54 18.11 8.09 -10.75
N VAL A 55 18.46 7.15 -11.63
CA VAL A 55 17.59 6.01 -11.95
C VAL A 55 17.45 5.06 -10.75
N LEU A 56 18.52 4.82 -10.00
CA LEU A 56 18.47 3.99 -8.80
C LEU A 56 17.65 4.64 -7.68
N LEU A 57 17.61 5.98 -7.59
CA LEU A 57 16.75 6.70 -6.63
C LEU A 57 15.26 6.59 -6.97
N LEU A 58 14.89 6.33 -8.22
CA LEU A 58 13.48 6.08 -8.60
C LEU A 58 12.96 4.75 -8.06
N ILE A 59 13.85 3.76 -7.86
CA ILE A 59 13.46 2.43 -7.35
C ILE A 59 12.77 2.52 -5.99
N PRO A 60 13.35 3.12 -4.93
CA PRO A 60 12.69 3.20 -3.64
C PRO A 60 11.39 4.02 -3.70
N VAL A 61 11.36 5.12 -4.46
CA VAL A 61 10.15 5.97 -4.61
C VAL A 61 9.00 5.15 -5.20
N LEU A 62 9.24 4.41 -6.28
CA LEU A 62 8.22 3.59 -6.91
C LEU A 62 7.81 2.40 -6.04
N LYS A 63 8.73 1.79 -5.29
CA LYS A 63 8.38 0.74 -4.33
C LYS A 63 7.46 1.26 -3.23
N VAL A 64 7.74 2.44 -2.68
CA VAL A 64 6.83 3.09 -1.71
C VAL A 64 5.47 3.35 -2.34
N GLY A 65 5.41 3.86 -3.58
CA GLY A 65 4.15 4.07 -4.29
C GLY A 65 3.35 2.78 -4.49
N ILE A 66 3.99 1.71 -4.97
CA ILE A 66 3.34 0.41 -5.23
C ILE A 66 2.79 -0.20 -3.93
N TYR A 67 3.62 -0.27 -2.88
CA TYR A 67 3.17 -0.82 -1.61
C TYR A 67 2.18 0.09 -0.89
N GLY A 68 2.29 1.41 -1.04
CA GLY A 68 1.32 2.37 -0.52
C GLY A 68 -0.06 2.20 -1.17
N LEU A 69 -0.13 2.03 -2.49
CA LEU A 69 -1.37 1.74 -3.20
C LEU A 69 -1.95 0.36 -2.81
N ALA A 70 -1.09 -0.64 -2.62
CA ALA A 70 -1.54 -1.96 -2.15
C ALA A 70 -2.11 -1.87 -0.72
N ALA A 71 -1.43 -1.15 0.18
CA ALA A 71 -1.89 -0.91 1.54
C ALA A 71 -3.23 -0.15 1.54
N TYR A 72 -3.36 0.89 0.71
CA TYR A 72 -4.62 1.59 0.49
C TYR A 72 -5.73 0.61 0.11
N GLY A 73 -5.50 -0.24 -0.91
CA GLY A 73 -6.49 -1.24 -1.33
C GLY A 73 -6.89 -2.20 -0.21
N VAL A 74 -5.92 -2.68 0.58
CA VAL A 74 -6.18 -3.57 1.72
C VAL A 74 -7.01 -2.87 2.81
N VAL A 75 -6.65 -1.63 3.16
CA VAL A 75 -7.39 -0.85 4.16
C VAL A 75 -8.81 -0.57 3.67
N SER A 76 -8.99 -0.21 2.39
CA SER A 76 -10.31 -0.01 1.79
C SER A 76 -11.18 -1.26 1.84
N LEU A 77 -10.60 -2.45 1.61
CA LEU A 77 -11.32 -3.72 1.71
C LEU A 77 -11.71 -4.11 3.14
N THR A 78 -11.03 -3.55 4.15
CA THR A 78 -11.16 -4.01 5.55
C THR A 78 -11.94 -3.03 6.43
N VAL A 79 -11.82 -1.72 6.17
CA VAL A 79 -12.27 -0.67 7.11
C VAL A 79 -13.24 0.33 6.45
N ASP A 80 -13.45 0.26 5.13
CA ASP A 80 -14.26 1.21 4.35
C ASP A 80 -14.07 2.68 4.78
N PRO A 81 -12.82 3.20 4.77
CA PRO A 81 -12.53 4.54 5.24
C PRO A 81 -13.13 5.59 4.30
N SER A 82 -13.57 6.72 4.86
CA SER A 82 -14.08 7.82 4.03
C SER A 82 -12.96 8.43 3.19
N ALA A 83 -13.32 8.99 2.03
CA ALA A 83 -12.37 9.69 1.16
C ALA A 83 -11.62 10.83 1.89
N GLU A 84 -12.29 11.47 2.85
CA GLU A 84 -11.73 12.53 3.70
C GLU A 84 -10.64 11.98 4.64
N GLN A 85 -10.87 10.82 5.28
CA GLN A 85 -9.89 10.17 6.16
C GLN A 85 -8.66 9.71 5.38
N LEU A 86 -8.87 9.17 4.17
CA LEU A 86 -7.79 8.76 3.27
C LEU A 86 -6.95 9.94 2.80
N LEU A 87 -7.60 11.05 2.46
CA LEU A 87 -6.93 12.28 2.07
C LEU A 87 -6.13 12.88 3.23
N ALA A 88 -6.70 12.89 4.44
CA ALA A 88 -6.02 13.36 5.64
C ALA A 88 -4.78 12.52 5.98
N PHE A 89 -4.89 11.19 5.92
CA PHE A 89 -3.76 10.29 6.14
C PHE A 89 -2.67 10.49 5.08
N SER A 90 -3.04 10.58 3.80
CA SER A 90 -2.11 10.79 2.70
C SER A 90 -1.40 12.15 2.80
N GLY A 91 -2.14 13.19 3.23
CA GLY A 91 -1.57 14.51 3.48
C GLY A 91 -0.56 14.51 4.63
N LEU A 92 -0.87 13.84 5.74
CA LEU A 92 0.05 13.66 6.86
C LEU A 92 1.30 12.86 6.44
N PHE A 93 1.10 11.76 5.72
CA PHE A 93 2.19 10.91 5.22
C PHE A 93 3.10 11.68 4.25
N GLY A 94 2.52 12.43 3.32
CA GLY A 94 3.27 13.29 2.40
C GLY A 94 4.06 14.38 3.12
N ALA A 95 3.47 15.00 4.16
CA ALA A 95 4.16 15.98 4.98
C ALA A 95 5.31 15.40 5.82
N ALA A 96 5.24 14.13 6.21
CA ALA A 96 6.32 13.45 6.92
C ALA A 96 7.48 13.01 6.00
N LEU A 97 7.21 12.83 4.70
CA LEU A 97 8.22 12.52 3.68
C LEU A 97 8.89 13.75 3.06
N GLY A 98 8.25 14.92 3.15
CA GLY A 98 8.67 16.20 2.58
C GLY A 98 9.76 16.91 3.35
#